data_AF-A0A3P9NX96-F1
#
_entry.id   AF-A0A3P9NX96-F1
#
_cell.length_a   1.000
_cell.length_b   1.000
_cell.length_c   1.000
_cell.angle_alpha   90.00
_cell.angle_beta   90.00
_cell.angle_gamma   90.00
#
_symmetry.space_group_name_H-M   'P 1'
#
loop_
_entity.id
_entity.type
_entity.pdbx_description
1 polymer ?
#
loop_
_entity_poly.entity_id
_entity_poly.type
_entity_poly.pdbx_seq_one_letter_code
_entity_poly.pdbx_strand_id
1 'polypeptide(L)'
;MAASLRCFLRSGKVGTFSVILKLFPFDCRLVTVRDALNQAMDEELERDERVFLLGEEVAQYDGAYKVSRGLWKKYGDKRIIDTPISEMGFTGIAVGAAMAGLRPICEFMTFNFSMQAIDQVINSAAKTYYMSAGLQAVPIVFRGPNGSSAGVAAQHSQCFAAWYAHCPGLKVVSPWNSEDARGLLKAAIRDDNPGETPPRWW
;
A
#
# COMPACT_ATOMS: atom_id res chain seq x y z
N MET A 1 44.88 1.37 -6.55
CA MET A 1 44.64 0.24 -7.46
C MET A 1 43.14 0.20 -7.75
N ALA A 2 42.67 0.95 -8.74
CA ALA A 2 41.28 0.99 -9.17
C ALA A 2 41.30 0.89 -10.69
N ALA A 3 40.84 -0.25 -11.21
CA ALA A 3 40.75 -0.48 -12.65
C ALA A 3 39.27 -0.46 -13.05
N SER A 4 38.92 0.61 -13.77
CA SER A 4 37.69 0.81 -14.51
C SER A 4 37.43 -0.36 -15.48
N LEU A 5 36.27 -1.01 -15.37
CA LEU A 5 35.74 -1.85 -16.45
C LEU A 5 34.85 -1.01 -17.35
N ARG A 6 35.38 -0.68 -18.53
CA ARG A 6 34.67 -0.08 -19.65
C ARG A 6 33.74 -1.13 -20.27
N CYS A 7 32.46 -0.77 -20.39
CA CYS A 7 31.50 -1.51 -21.20
C CYS A 7 31.90 -1.42 -22.68
N PHE A 8 32.32 -2.54 -23.26
CA PHE A 8 32.67 -2.65 -24.67
C PHE A 8 31.47 -3.21 -25.43
N LEU A 9 30.70 -2.33 -26.07
CA LEU A 9 29.73 -2.70 -27.10
C LEU A 9 30.51 -3.12 -28.36
N ARG A 10 30.60 -4.43 -28.61
CA ARG A 10 30.86 -4.96 -29.97
C ARG A 10 29.99 -6.20 -30.23
N SER A 11 29.08 -6.00 -31.19
CA SER A 11 28.54 -6.97 -32.16
C SER A 11 29.14 -8.38 -32.11
N GLY A 12 28.27 -9.38 -31.90
CA GLY A 12 28.60 -10.80 -32.13
C GLY A 12 27.72 -11.75 -31.32
N LYS A 13 26.64 -12.25 -31.94
CA LYS A 13 25.76 -13.37 -31.54
C LYS A 13 26.06 -14.03 -30.18
N VAL A 14 25.30 -13.66 -29.14
CA VAL A 14 25.33 -14.33 -27.82
C VAL A 14 24.26 -15.43 -27.79
N GLY A 15 24.56 -16.55 -28.42
CA GLY A 15 23.86 -17.80 -28.17
C GLY A 15 24.57 -18.56 -27.05
N THR A 16 24.23 -18.29 -25.78
CA THR A 16 24.37 -19.18 -24.59
C THR A 16 24.04 -18.41 -23.30
N PHE A 17 22.79 -17.95 -23.16
CA PHE A 17 22.26 -17.44 -21.88
C PHE A 17 21.13 -18.32 -21.31
N SER A 18 21.02 -19.57 -21.77
CA SER A 18 19.90 -20.44 -21.42
C SER A 18 20.15 -21.34 -20.19
N VAL A 19 21.40 -21.48 -19.74
CA VAL A 19 21.75 -22.52 -18.74
C VAL A 19 21.59 -22.06 -17.29
N ILE A 20 21.65 -20.75 -16.99
CA ILE A 20 21.53 -20.24 -15.61
C ILE A 20 20.07 -20.04 -15.16
N LEU A 21 19.11 -19.99 -16.09
CA LEU A 21 17.67 -19.80 -15.80
C LEU A 21 16.94 -21.06 -15.29
N LYS A 22 17.60 -22.22 -15.21
CA LYS A 22 16.95 -23.50 -14.86
C LYS A 22 17.00 -23.89 -13.38
N LEU A 23 17.70 -23.14 -12.53
CA LEU A 23 17.89 -23.50 -11.11
C LEU A 23 16.91 -22.83 -10.14
N PHE A 24 16.12 -21.86 -10.61
CA PHE A 24 14.99 -21.32 -9.86
C PHE A 24 13.82 -21.09 -10.83
N PRO A 25 12.61 -21.59 -10.55
CA PRO A 25 11.44 -21.32 -11.37
C PRO A 25 10.92 -19.90 -11.05
N PHE A 26 11.75 -18.88 -11.21
CA PHE A 26 11.29 -17.50 -11.20
C PHE A 26 10.74 -17.19 -12.59
N ASP A 27 9.45 -17.43 -12.77
CA ASP A 27 8.69 -16.85 -13.88
C ASP A 27 8.63 -15.33 -13.66
N CYS A 28 9.66 -14.63 -14.12
CA CYS A 28 9.78 -13.18 -14.01
C CYS A 28 8.88 -12.53 -15.07
N ARG A 29 7.59 -12.47 -14.77
CA ARG A 29 6.62 -11.75 -15.61
C ARG A 29 6.79 -10.25 -15.43
N LEU A 30 6.74 -9.51 -16.52
CA LEU A 30 6.66 -8.06 -16.49
C LEU A 30 5.30 -7.66 -15.93
N VAL A 31 5.28 -7.06 -14.74
CA VAL A 31 4.07 -6.60 -14.04
C VAL A 31 4.20 -5.10 -13.80
N THR A 32 3.14 -4.34 -14.13
CA THR A 32 3.08 -2.91 -13.83
C THR A 32 2.90 -2.69 -12.33
N VAL A 33 3.29 -1.54 -11.78
CA VAL A 33 3.04 -1.22 -10.35
C VAL A 33 1.55 -1.32 -10.01
N ARG A 34 0.67 -0.89 -10.92
CA ARG A 34 -0.78 -1.01 -10.78
C ARG A 34 -1.22 -2.46 -10.61
N ASP A 35 -0.78 -3.34 -11.50
CA ASP A 35 -1.16 -4.76 -11.47
C ASP A 35 -0.53 -5.47 -10.25
N ALA A 36 0.67 -5.06 -9.83
CA ALA A 36 1.35 -5.60 -8.67
C ALA A 36 0.61 -5.26 -7.36
N LEU A 37 0.13 -4.01 -7.22
CA LEU A 37 -0.71 -3.58 -6.11
C LEU A 37 -2.07 -4.30 -6.12
N ASN A 38 -2.66 -4.50 -7.30
CA ASN A 38 -3.91 -5.27 -7.45
C ASN A 38 -3.73 -6.72 -7.00
N GLN A 39 -2.68 -7.41 -7.47
CA GLN A 39 -2.34 -8.78 -7.06
C GLN A 39 -2.09 -8.89 -5.56
N ALA A 40 -1.38 -7.92 -4.97
CA ALA A 40 -1.19 -7.88 -3.51
C ALA A 40 -2.53 -7.81 -2.76
N MET A 41 -3.45 -6.94 -3.18
CA MET A 41 -4.76 -6.84 -2.54
C MET A 41 -5.60 -8.11 -2.75
N ASP A 42 -5.61 -8.67 -3.96
CA ASP A 42 -6.33 -9.90 -4.27
C ASP A 42 -5.87 -11.06 -3.37
N GLU A 43 -4.55 -11.24 -3.25
CA GLU A 43 -3.96 -12.28 -2.42
C GLU A 43 -4.28 -12.12 -0.93
N GLU A 44 -4.25 -10.89 -0.40
CA GLU A 44 -4.57 -10.66 1.02
C GLU A 44 -6.09 -10.71 1.31
N LEU A 45 -6.94 -10.29 0.37
CA LEU A 45 -8.38 -10.43 0.46
C LEU A 45 -8.80 -11.90 0.43
N GLU A 46 -8.14 -12.72 -0.38
CA GLU A 46 -8.35 -14.17 -0.41
C GLU A 46 -7.84 -14.85 0.87
N ARG A 47 -6.71 -14.39 1.39
CA ARG A 47 -6.07 -15.00 2.57
C ARG A 47 -6.81 -14.74 3.88
N ASP A 48 -7.33 -13.54 4.09
CA ASP A 48 -7.92 -13.12 5.36
C ASP A 48 -9.27 -12.44 5.15
N GLU A 49 -10.34 -13.06 5.65
CA GLU A 49 -11.71 -12.55 5.54
C GLU A 49 -11.91 -11.21 6.25
N ARG A 50 -11.03 -10.85 7.19
CA ARG A 50 -11.05 -9.57 7.92
C ARG A 50 -10.53 -8.41 7.08
N VAL A 51 -9.80 -8.67 6.00
CA VAL A 51 -9.27 -7.63 5.11
C VAL A 51 -10.38 -7.12 4.22
N PHE A 52 -10.53 -5.81 4.09
CA PHE A 52 -11.49 -5.23 3.15
C PHE A 52 -10.98 -3.88 2.64
N LEU A 53 -11.40 -3.48 1.45
CA LEU A 53 -11.06 -2.20 0.83
C LEU A 53 -12.25 -1.25 1.00
N LEU A 54 -11.98 -0.05 1.48
CA LEU A 54 -12.94 1.05 1.47
C LEU A 54 -12.29 2.34 0.99
N GLY A 55 -13.07 3.18 0.32
CA GLY A 55 -12.63 4.47 -0.18
C GLY A 55 -13.54 5.00 -1.27
N GLU A 56 -13.11 6.09 -1.88
CA GLU A 56 -13.84 6.74 -2.96
C GLU A 56 -13.65 5.98 -4.27
N GLU A 57 -14.76 5.55 -4.87
CA GLU A 57 -14.78 4.95 -6.21
C GLU A 57 -13.94 3.66 -6.35
N VAL A 58 -13.62 3.01 -5.24
CA VAL A 58 -12.80 1.79 -5.20
C VAL A 58 -13.53 0.54 -5.67
N ALA A 59 -14.87 0.53 -5.63
CA ALA A 59 -15.69 -0.62 -5.94
C ALA A 59 -16.20 -0.61 -7.38
N GLN A 60 -17.28 0.13 -7.68
CA GLN A 60 -17.94 0.05 -8.99
C GLN A 60 -17.11 0.66 -10.11
N TYR A 61 -16.28 1.66 -9.79
CA TYR A 61 -15.41 2.32 -10.76
C TYR A 61 -14.02 1.69 -10.85
N ASP A 62 -13.76 0.56 -10.18
CA ASP A 62 -12.46 -0.13 -10.17
C ASP A 62 -11.27 0.76 -9.66
N GLY A 63 -11.57 1.85 -8.95
CA GLY A 63 -10.61 2.85 -8.50
C GLY A 63 -10.20 3.85 -9.59
N ALA A 64 -9.86 5.08 -9.19
CA ALA A 64 -9.44 6.14 -10.11
C ALA A 64 -8.24 5.75 -10.98
N TYR A 65 -7.28 5.02 -10.39
CA TYR A 65 -6.07 4.53 -11.06
C TYR A 65 -6.15 3.06 -11.47
N LYS A 66 -7.34 2.44 -11.43
CA LYS A 66 -7.58 1.04 -11.81
C LYS A 66 -6.77 0.02 -10.99
N VAL A 67 -6.46 0.34 -9.74
CA VAL A 67 -5.69 -0.54 -8.86
C VAL A 67 -6.58 -1.58 -8.18
N SER A 68 -7.86 -1.31 -7.95
CA SER A 68 -8.84 -2.28 -7.39
C SER A 68 -9.65 -3.01 -8.47
N ARG A 69 -9.20 -2.94 -9.73
CA ARG A 69 -9.91 -3.51 -10.88
C ARG A 69 -10.28 -4.98 -10.68
N GLY A 70 -11.56 -5.28 -10.86
CA GLY A 70 -12.10 -6.64 -10.79
C GLY A 70 -12.30 -7.20 -9.39
N LEU A 71 -11.79 -6.53 -8.34
CA LEU A 71 -11.92 -7.01 -6.96
C LEU A 71 -13.37 -6.97 -6.49
N TRP A 72 -14.12 -5.92 -6.83
CA TRP A 72 -15.54 -5.83 -6.46
C TRP A 72 -16.37 -6.96 -7.07
N LYS A 73 -16.11 -7.32 -8.33
CA LYS A 73 -16.76 -8.45 -8.98
C LYS A 73 -16.42 -9.80 -8.33
N LYS A 74 -15.22 -9.94 -7.75
CA LYS A 74 -14.75 -11.16 -7.09
C LYS A 74 -15.27 -11.28 -5.65
N TYR A 75 -15.28 -10.20 -4.87
CA TYR A 75 -15.55 -10.24 -3.43
C TYR A 75 -16.83 -9.55 -2.97
N GLY A 76 -17.46 -8.74 -3.83
CA GLY A 76 -18.75 -8.09 -3.59
C GLY A 76 -18.72 -6.93 -2.57
N ASP A 77 -19.91 -6.43 -2.28
CA ASP A 77 -20.14 -5.18 -1.53
C ASP A 77 -19.69 -5.24 -0.07
N LYS A 78 -19.47 -6.43 0.50
CA LYS A 78 -19.00 -6.57 1.89
C LYS A 78 -17.49 -6.40 2.03
N ARG A 79 -16.75 -6.54 0.94
CA ARG A 79 -15.28 -6.57 0.94
C ARG A 79 -14.67 -5.42 0.18
N ILE A 80 -15.36 -4.88 -0.82
CA ILE A 80 -14.94 -3.71 -1.59
C ILE A 80 -16.08 -2.69 -1.52
N ILE A 81 -15.87 -1.62 -0.74
CA ILE A 81 -16.93 -0.70 -0.31
C ILE A 81 -16.64 0.71 -0.86
N ASP A 82 -17.56 1.23 -1.67
CA ASP A 82 -17.55 2.65 -2.03
C ASP A 82 -18.07 3.49 -0.86
N THR A 83 -17.38 4.60 -0.58
CA THR A 83 -17.74 5.53 0.48
C THR A 83 -18.17 6.89 -0.08
N PRO A 84 -19.00 7.67 0.66
CA PRO A 84 -19.19 9.08 0.35
C PRO A 84 -17.85 9.83 0.33
N ILE A 85 -17.79 10.92 -0.44
CA ILE A 85 -16.61 11.80 -0.55
C ILE A 85 -16.49 12.60 0.76
N SER A 86 -15.90 11.95 1.76
CA SER A 86 -15.66 12.49 3.09
C SER A 86 -14.53 11.70 3.73
N GLU A 87 -13.31 12.15 3.51
CA GLU A 87 -12.07 11.54 3.95
C GLU A 87 -12.06 11.32 5.46
N MET A 88 -12.49 12.32 6.23
CA MET A 88 -12.64 12.18 7.68
C MET A 88 -13.63 11.07 8.06
N GLY A 89 -14.77 11.00 7.36
CA GLY A 89 -15.84 10.06 7.65
C GLY A 89 -15.43 8.61 7.42
N PHE A 90 -14.99 8.28 6.21
CA PHE A 90 -14.60 6.90 5.91
C PHE A 90 -13.33 6.47 6.64
N THR A 91 -12.40 7.40 6.90
CA THR A 91 -11.21 7.08 7.70
C THR A 91 -11.60 6.76 9.14
N GLY A 92 -12.56 7.48 9.73
CA GLY A 92 -13.07 7.17 11.06
C GLY A 92 -13.76 5.80 11.12
N ILE A 93 -14.54 5.44 10.10
CA ILE A 93 -15.13 4.11 9.97
C ILE A 93 -14.04 3.04 9.86
N ALA A 94 -13.00 3.28 9.05
CA ALA A 94 -11.88 2.36 8.90
C ALA A 94 -11.15 2.15 10.23
N VAL A 95 -10.83 3.23 10.95
CA VAL A 95 -10.15 3.14 12.25
C VAL A 95 -11.01 2.39 13.27
N GLY A 96 -12.31 2.69 13.35
CA GLY A 96 -13.23 1.97 14.22
C GLY A 96 -13.34 0.48 13.86
N ALA A 97 -13.39 0.14 12.58
CA ALA A 97 -13.38 -1.23 12.09
C ALA A 97 -12.08 -1.97 12.44
N ALA A 98 -10.93 -1.29 12.33
CA ALA A 98 -9.63 -1.83 12.73
C ALA A 98 -9.59 -2.12 14.24
N MET A 99 -10.10 -1.21 15.07
CA MET A 99 -10.21 -1.42 16.52
C MET A 99 -11.15 -2.59 16.86
N ALA A 100 -12.18 -2.83 16.06
CA ALA A 100 -13.09 -3.97 16.20
C ALA A 100 -12.50 -5.30 15.68
N GLY A 101 -11.25 -5.32 15.22
CA GLY A 101 -10.54 -6.53 14.80
C GLY A 101 -10.57 -6.83 13.31
N LEU A 102 -11.09 -5.92 12.47
CA LEU A 102 -10.96 -6.01 11.01
C LEU A 102 -9.63 -5.42 10.53
N ARG A 103 -9.31 -5.59 9.24
CA ARG A 103 -8.05 -5.14 8.62
C ARG A 103 -8.31 -4.25 7.40
N PRO A 104 -8.84 -3.04 7.59
CA PRO A 104 -9.19 -2.16 6.48
C PRO A 104 -7.96 -1.69 5.70
N ILE A 105 -8.13 -1.70 4.38
CA ILE A 105 -7.32 -0.95 3.43
C ILE A 105 -8.12 0.30 3.09
N CYS A 106 -7.71 1.43 3.65
CA CYS A 106 -8.35 2.73 3.45
C CYS A 106 -7.66 3.44 2.28
N GLU A 107 -8.35 3.57 1.15
CA GLU A 107 -7.82 4.21 -0.06
C GLU A 107 -8.35 5.64 -0.23
N PHE A 108 -7.42 6.59 -0.32
CA PHE A 108 -7.69 7.96 -0.74
C PHE A 108 -7.47 8.07 -2.26
N MET A 109 -8.34 8.80 -2.95
CA MET A 109 -8.19 9.07 -4.39
C MET A 109 -6.82 9.68 -4.72
N THR A 110 -6.38 10.61 -3.88
CA THR A 110 -5.00 11.09 -3.80
C THR A 110 -4.62 11.25 -2.35
N PHE A 111 -3.37 10.92 -2.01
CA PHE A 111 -2.87 11.08 -0.65
C PHE A 111 -2.77 12.56 -0.24
N ASN A 112 -3.02 13.51 -1.15
CA ASN A 112 -3.16 14.92 -0.80
C ASN A 112 -4.39 15.16 0.07
N PHE A 113 -5.45 14.38 -0.13
CA PHE A 113 -6.70 14.53 0.60
C PHE A 113 -6.72 13.81 1.94
N SER A 114 -5.72 12.97 2.24
CA SER A 114 -5.56 12.38 3.58
C SER A 114 -5.39 13.44 4.67
N MET A 115 -5.00 14.66 4.31
CA MET A 115 -4.97 15.82 5.20
C MET A 115 -6.36 16.20 5.76
N GLN A 116 -7.45 15.88 5.05
CA GLN A 116 -8.80 16.06 5.59
C GLN A 116 -9.12 15.03 6.69
N ALA A 117 -8.44 13.88 6.70
CA ALA A 117 -8.63 12.80 7.67
C ALA A 117 -7.53 12.73 8.74
N ILE A 118 -6.73 13.79 8.85
CA ILE A 118 -5.51 13.86 9.67
C ILE A 118 -5.71 13.44 11.13
N ASP A 119 -6.85 13.80 11.73
CA ASP A 119 -7.18 13.48 13.11
C ASP A 119 -7.33 11.97 13.31
N GLN A 120 -8.05 11.29 12.41
CA GLN A 120 -8.22 9.85 12.46
C GLN A 120 -6.91 9.10 12.18
N VAL A 121 -6.08 9.60 11.25
CA VAL A 121 -4.78 8.98 10.96
C VAL A 121 -3.81 9.12 12.14
N ILE A 122 -3.70 10.30 12.73
CA ILE A 122 -2.68 10.60 13.74
C ILE A 122 -3.18 10.38 15.16
N ASN A 123 -4.28 11.02 15.54
CA ASN A 123 -4.75 11.00 16.92
C ASN A 123 -5.46 9.70 17.25
N SER A 124 -6.20 9.13 16.30
CA SER A 124 -6.89 7.85 16.51
C SER A 124 -5.97 6.67 16.17
N ALA A 125 -5.57 6.47 14.91
CA ALA A 125 -4.86 5.25 14.51
C ALA A 125 -3.44 5.15 15.11
N ALA A 126 -2.59 6.15 14.89
CA ALA A 126 -1.18 6.08 15.26
C ALA A 126 -0.94 5.96 16.78
N LYS A 127 -1.76 6.64 17.59
CA LYS A 127 -1.52 6.76 19.04
C LYS A 127 -2.23 5.72 19.88
N THR A 128 -3.31 5.09 19.38
CA THR A 128 -4.17 4.23 20.21
C THR A 128 -3.39 3.07 20.85
N TYR A 129 -2.49 2.43 20.12
CA TYR A 129 -1.71 1.32 20.68
C TYR A 129 -0.85 1.77 21.88
N TYR A 130 -0.20 2.93 21.77
CA TYR A 130 0.57 3.50 22.87
C TYR A 130 -0.33 3.96 24.03
N MET A 131 -1.42 4.66 23.73
CA MET A 131 -2.35 5.19 24.75
C MET A 131 -3.09 4.09 25.51
N SER A 132 -3.29 2.93 24.88
CA SER A 132 -3.88 1.75 25.49
C SER A 132 -2.84 0.85 26.19
N ALA A 133 -1.59 1.29 26.33
CA ALA A 133 -0.48 0.50 26.89
C ALA A 133 -0.30 -0.86 26.20
N GLY A 134 -0.51 -0.91 24.88
CA GLY A 134 -0.38 -2.11 24.05
C GLY A 134 -1.62 -3.00 24.02
N LEU A 135 -2.75 -2.59 24.60
CA LEU A 135 -3.97 -3.41 24.64
C LEU A 135 -4.78 -3.36 23.35
N GLN A 136 -4.79 -2.21 22.66
CA GLN A 136 -5.63 -2.00 21.48
C GLN A 136 -4.75 -1.76 20.24
N ALA A 137 -4.60 -2.80 19.43
CA ALA A 137 -4.00 -2.70 18.11
C ALA A 137 -4.97 -2.05 17.12
N VAL A 138 -4.43 -1.35 16.11
CA VAL A 138 -5.20 -0.72 15.03
C VAL A 138 -4.64 -1.16 13.67
N PRO A 139 -4.88 -2.40 13.21
CA PRO A 139 -4.36 -2.91 11.94
C PRO A 139 -5.06 -2.23 10.75
N ILE A 140 -4.49 -1.14 10.24
CA ILE A 140 -5.03 -0.37 9.12
C ILE A 140 -3.93 0.05 8.15
N VAL A 141 -4.24 0.00 6.85
CA VAL A 141 -3.38 0.53 5.79
C VAL A 141 -4.04 1.74 5.16
N PHE A 142 -3.41 2.90 5.27
CA PHE A 142 -3.76 4.09 4.50
C PHE A 142 -2.97 4.10 3.20
N ARG A 143 -3.64 4.16 2.06
CA ARG A 143 -2.98 4.19 0.74
C ARG A 143 -3.60 5.20 -0.19
N GLY A 144 -2.81 5.62 -1.17
CA GLY A 144 -3.21 6.53 -2.23
C GLY A 144 -1.98 6.96 -3.02
N PRO A 145 -2.15 7.47 -4.24
CA PRO A 145 -1.05 8.04 -5.00
C PRO A 145 -0.51 9.28 -4.27
N ASN A 146 0.82 9.34 -4.13
CA ASN A 146 1.53 10.39 -3.42
C ASN A 146 2.71 10.88 -4.27
N GLY A 147 2.94 12.19 -4.31
CA GLY A 147 3.94 12.82 -5.17
C GLY A 147 3.37 13.38 -6.48
N SER A 148 4.27 13.84 -7.36
CA SER A 148 3.89 14.56 -8.59
C SER A 148 3.37 13.62 -9.68
N SER A 149 2.28 14.04 -10.31
CA SER A 149 1.76 13.44 -11.55
C SER A 149 1.66 14.52 -12.65
N ALA A 150 1.68 14.08 -13.91
CA ALA A 150 1.57 15.01 -15.03
C ALA A 150 0.17 15.64 -15.11
N GLY A 151 0.12 16.97 -15.20
CA GLY A 151 -1.11 17.70 -15.54
C GLY A 151 -2.11 17.94 -14.40
N VAL A 152 -1.73 17.72 -13.13
CA VAL A 152 -2.68 17.74 -12.00
C VAL A 152 -2.46 18.87 -10.97
N ALA A 153 -1.50 19.77 -11.24
CA ALA A 153 -1.23 20.99 -10.48
C ALA A 153 -1.00 20.77 -8.96
N ALA A 154 -1.17 21.81 -8.15
CA ALA A 154 -0.73 21.87 -6.76
C ALA A 154 -1.46 20.88 -5.82
N GLN A 155 -2.75 20.62 -6.05
CA GLN A 155 -3.59 19.79 -5.15
C GLN A 155 -3.39 18.28 -5.34
N HIS A 156 -2.62 17.84 -6.33
CA HIS A 156 -2.39 16.44 -6.65
C HIS A 156 -0.90 16.12 -6.86
N SER A 157 -0.01 16.95 -6.32
CA SER A 157 1.44 16.81 -6.55
C SER A 157 2.29 16.83 -5.29
N GLN A 158 1.68 17.01 -4.11
CA GLN A 158 2.44 17.04 -2.86
C GLN A 158 2.92 15.63 -2.49
N CYS A 159 4.07 15.57 -1.82
CA CYS A 159 4.58 14.36 -1.21
C CYS A 159 4.52 14.49 0.31
N PHE A 160 3.59 13.79 0.94
CA PHE A 160 3.39 13.83 2.39
C PHE A 160 4.19 12.78 3.17
N ALA A 161 5.03 12.00 2.50
CA ALA A 161 5.79 10.92 3.13
C ALA A 161 6.63 11.42 4.32
N ALA A 162 7.41 12.50 4.13
CA ALA A 162 8.23 13.07 5.19
C ALA A 162 7.39 13.63 6.36
N TRP A 163 6.22 14.18 6.06
CA TRP A 163 5.34 14.79 7.05
C TRP A 163 4.71 13.72 7.97
N TYR A 164 4.14 12.67 7.37
CA TYR A 164 3.62 11.53 8.14
C TYR A 164 4.72 10.71 8.83
N ALA A 165 5.93 10.64 8.25
CA ALA A 165 7.06 9.96 8.90
C ALA A 165 7.52 10.65 10.19
N HIS A 166 7.18 11.94 10.36
CA HIS A 166 7.46 12.69 11.58
C HIS A 166 6.37 12.50 12.66
N CYS A 167 5.35 11.69 12.40
CA CYS A 167 4.27 11.38 13.34
C CYS A 167 4.52 9.99 13.97
N PRO A 168 4.90 9.91 15.27
CA PRO A 168 5.13 8.64 15.94
C PRO A 168 3.89 7.73 15.93
N GLY A 169 4.13 6.42 15.77
CA GLY A 169 3.07 5.41 15.68
C GLY A 169 2.63 5.08 14.25
N LEU A 170 3.16 5.78 13.24
CA LEU A 170 2.98 5.43 11.83
C LEU A 170 4.24 4.79 11.24
N LYS A 171 4.04 3.79 10.40
CA LYS A 171 5.02 3.26 9.45
C LYS A 171 4.70 3.83 8.09
N VAL A 172 5.63 4.60 7.51
CA VAL A 172 5.46 5.24 6.22
C VAL A 172 6.38 4.58 5.21
N VAL A 173 5.82 4.07 4.12
CA VAL A 173 6.55 3.39 3.06
C VAL A 173 6.27 4.03 1.71
N SER A 174 7.29 4.15 0.87
CA SER A 174 7.18 4.69 -0.50
C SER A 174 7.88 3.71 -1.46
N PRO A 175 7.16 2.77 -2.07
CA PRO A 175 7.75 1.79 -2.99
C PRO A 175 8.26 2.47 -4.27
N TRP A 176 9.28 1.86 -4.91
CA TRP A 176 9.84 2.36 -6.17
C TRP A 176 9.43 1.50 -7.37
N ASN A 177 9.52 0.17 -7.25
CA ASN A 177 9.23 -0.77 -8.34
C ASN A 177 8.01 -1.66 -8.03
N SER A 178 7.64 -2.54 -8.97
CA SER A 178 6.48 -3.43 -8.81
C SER A 178 6.67 -4.53 -7.77
N GLU A 179 7.89 -5.02 -7.57
CA GLU A 179 8.23 -6.01 -6.55
C GLU A 179 8.09 -5.40 -5.14
N ASP A 180 8.67 -4.22 -4.93
CA ASP A 180 8.55 -3.44 -3.70
C ASP A 180 7.08 -3.14 -3.40
N ALA A 181 6.32 -2.66 -4.40
CA ALA A 181 4.91 -2.30 -4.22
C ALA A 181 4.07 -3.51 -3.78
N ARG A 182 4.28 -4.68 -4.40
CA ARG A 182 3.57 -5.91 -4.02
C ARG A 182 3.99 -6.41 -2.65
N GLY A 183 5.30 -6.50 -2.40
CA GLY A 183 5.85 -7.02 -1.14
C GLY A 183 5.50 -6.14 0.05
N LEU A 184 5.74 -4.83 -0.06
CA LEU A 184 5.49 -3.88 1.01
C LEU A 184 4.00 -3.72 1.31
N LEU A 185 3.12 -3.75 0.31
CA LEU A 185 1.68 -3.68 0.56
C LEU A 185 1.19 -4.92 1.34
N LYS A 186 1.65 -6.13 0.95
CA LYS A 186 1.30 -7.35 1.68
C LYS A 186 1.84 -7.33 3.10
N ALA A 187 3.08 -6.89 3.28
CA ALA A 187 3.67 -6.72 4.60
C ALA A 187 2.85 -5.74 5.46
N ALA A 188 2.47 -4.59 4.90
CA ALA A 188 1.66 -3.58 5.59
C ALA A 188 0.27 -4.10 5.96
N ILE A 189 -0.40 -4.83 5.07
CA ILE A 189 -1.73 -5.41 5.35
C ILE A 189 -1.66 -6.46 6.46
N ARG A 190 -0.55 -7.18 6.57
CA ARG A 190 -0.32 -8.22 7.60
C ARG A 190 0.23 -7.68 8.91
N ASP A 191 0.64 -6.43 8.94
CA ASP A 191 1.13 -5.76 10.12
C ASP A 191 -0.02 -5.48 11.09
N ASP A 192 0.07 -5.99 12.32
CA ASP A 192 -1.00 -5.86 13.31
C ASP A 192 -1.15 -4.44 13.84
N ASN A 193 -0.16 -3.57 13.62
CA ASN A 193 -0.26 -2.18 14.05
C ASN A 193 0.69 -1.27 13.25
N PRO A 194 0.22 -0.12 12.72
CA PRO A 194 1.07 0.85 12.04
C PRO A 194 2.26 1.34 12.89
N GLY A 195 2.31 1.07 14.21
CA GLY A 195 3.41 1.43 15.10
C GLY A 195 4.15 0.27 15.78
N GLU A 196 3.84 -1.00 15.51
CA GLU A 196 4.57 -2.10 16.16
C GLU A 196 5.99 -2.24 15.58
N THR A 197 7.00 -1.75 16.30
CA THR A 197 8.33 -2.35 16.18
C THR A 197 8.28 -3.68 16.92
N PRO A 198 8.75 -4.80 16.32
CA PRO A 198 8.66 -6.10 16.96
C PRO A 198 9.29 -6.06 18.36
N PRO A 199 8.60 -6.55 19.41
CA PRO A 199 9.18 -6.63 20.73
C PRO A 199 10.15 -7.81 20.76
N ARG A 200 11.42 -7.58 20.41
CA ARG A 200 12.64 -8.36 20.75
C ARG A 200 13.70 -8.18 19.66
N TRP A 201 14.51 -7.14 19.78
CA TRP A 201 15.93 -7.12 19.34
C TRP A 201 16.69 -6.05 20.13
N TRP A 202 16.71 -6.16 21.46
CA TRP A 202 17.80 -5.74 22.35
C TRP A 202 17.79 -6.68 23.56
#